data_AF-A0A969XTI6-F1
#
_entry.id   AF-A0A969XTI6-F1
#
_cell.length_a   1.000
_cell.length_b   1.000
_cell.length_c   1.000
_cell.angle_alpha   90.00
_cell.angle_beta   90.00
_cell.angle_gamma   90.00
#
_symmetry.space_group_name_H-M   'P 1'
#
loop_
_entity.id
_entity.type
_entity.pdbx_description
1 polymer ?
#
loop_
_entity_poly.entity_id
_entity_poly.type
_entity_poly.pdbx_seq_one_letter_code
_entity_poly.pdbx_strand_id
1 'polypeptide(L)'
;MRTVIGTVVVAALCLTGSMATAGRIVLAEDDWTLSDTGFNAPNDPGAFAANVAAWFTGGQAGSFLAYSNNFGLTGSLLGTAMETAGHTWTVSTAGPLDLARLTPYDGVFLSVAYTTGVDIAALQQYVDGGGAVYLYAGAGSVAMWNDFLLPYGLAYATGYNPLVGNRPIDSDHPLFAGVDSLYDYNGNDVYDLDPADPANEILVTSQGRGLYAVYDSSVPEPATAALLVIGAAVLARKRR
;
A
#
# COMPACT_ATOMS: atom_id res chain seq x y z
N MET A 1 -28.77 -59.81 -16.48
CA MET A 1 -27.74 -58.82 -16.08
C MET A 1 -28.43 -57.48 -15.90
N ARG A 2 -28.41 -56.93 -14.69
CA ARG A 2 -29.04 -55.66 -14.34
C ARG A 2 -27.98 -54.56 -14.42
N THR A 3 -28.14 -53.62 -15.33
CA THR A 3 -27.29 -52.42 -15.41
C THR A 3 -27.91 -51.35 -14.54
N VAL A 4 -27.25 -51.00 -13.44
CA VAL A 4 -27.62 -49.87 -12.57
C VAL A 4 -26.89 -48.64 -13.11
N ILE A 5 -27.64 -47.70 -13.69
CA ILE A 5 -27.11 -46.38 -14.06
C ILE A 5 -27.22 -45.51 -12.80
N GLY A 6 -26.09 -45.28 -12.14
CA GLY A 6 -26.00 -44.39 -10.99
C GLY A 6 -25.93 -42.93 -11.45
N THR A 7 -26.95 -42.15 -11.12
CA THR A 7 -26.96 -40.69 -11.26
C THR A 7 -25.96 -40.08 -10.27
N VAL A 8 -24.88 -39.50 -10.76
CA VAL A 8 -23.96 -38.70 -9.94
C VAL A 8 -24.50 -37.28 -9.85
N VAL A 9 -25.00 -36.90 -8.68
CA VAL A 9 -25.32 -35.51 -8.36
C VAL A 9 -24.02 -34.79 -8.05
N VAL A 10 -23.62 -33.85 -8.92
CA VAL A 10 -22.52 -32.92 -8.64
C VAL A 10 -23.06 -31.80 -7.76
N ALA A 11 -22.80 -31.88 -6.46
CA ALA A 11 -22.99 -30.74 -5.57
C ALA A 11 -21.91 -29.69 -5.89
N ALA A 12 -22.30 -28.61 -6.56
CA ALA A 12 -21.48 -27.42 -6.67
C ALA A 12 -21.44 -26.75 -5.29
N LEU A 13 -20.38 -27.00 -4.53
CA LEU A 13 -20.09 -26.28 -3.30
C LEU A 13 -19.66 -24.87 -3.71
N CYS A 14 -20.61 -23.94 -3.82
CA CYS A 14 -20.31 -22.51 -3.87
C CYS A 14 -19.76 -22.11 -2.50
N LEU A 15 -18.45 -22.30 -2.31
CA LEU A 15 -17.70 -21.58 -1.30
C LEU A 15 -17.75 -20.10 -1.70
N THR A 16 -18.73 -19.37 -1.18
CA THR A 16 -18.62 -17.92 -1.06
C THR A 16 -17.57 -17.64 0.01
N GLY A 17 -16.31 -17.93 -0.30
CA GLY A 17 -15.22 -17.27 0.40
C GLY A 17 -15.42 -15.79 0.12
N SER A 18 -15.70 -15.00 1.15
CA SER A 18 -15.38 -13.58 1.10
C SER A 18 -13.98 -13.49 0.52
N MET A 19 -13.81 -12.89 -0.67
CA MET A 19 -12.46 -12.56 -1.12
C MET A 19 -11.89 -11.69 -0.02
N ALA A 20 -10.92 -12.23 0.74
CA ALA A 20 -10.20 -11.43 1.69
C ALA A 20 -9.63 -10.25 0.90
N THR A 21 -9.92 -9.03 1.35
CA THR A 21 -9.30 -7.85 0.74
C THR A 21 -7.81 -7.91 1.01
N ALA A 22 -7.01 -7.53 0.02
CA ALA A 22 -5.56 -7.64 0.09
C ALA A 22 -4.99 -6.53 0.97
N GLY A 23 -4.06 -6.89 1.85
CA GLY A 23 -3.30 -5.95 2.65
C GLY A 23 -2.32 -5.21 1.76
N ARG A 24 -2.25 -3.88 1.89
CA ARG A 24 -1.45 -3.04 1.00
C ARG A 24 -0.62 -2.02 1.78
N ILE A 25 0.63 -1.85 1.37
CA ILE A 25 1.48 -0.76 1.85
C ILE A 25 2.02 -0.02 0.63
N VAL A 26 1.94 1.31 0.65
CA VAL A 26 2.72 2.19 -0.21
C VAL A 26 3.72 2.89 0.67
N LEU A 27 5.00 2.73 0.33
CA LEU A 27 6.11 3.35 1.01
C LEU A 27 6.69 4.46 0.13
N ALA A 28 6.84 5.66 0.67
CA ALA A 28 7.39 6.82 -0.03
C ALA A 28 8.54 7.42 0.75
N GLU A 29 9.58 7.88 0.06
CA GLU A 29 10.81 8.30 0.73
C GLU A 29 10.70 9.61 1.53
N ASP A 30 9.72 10.47 1.21
CA ASP A 30 9.78 11.90 1.58
C ASP A 30 8.43 12.49 2.06
N ASP A 31 8.50 13.45 2.99
CA ASP A 31 7.36 14.23 3.51
C ASP A 31 6.97 15.43 2.63
N TRP A 32 7.81 15.82 1.69
CA TRP A 32 7.56 16.93 0.78
C TRP A 32 6.70 16.57 -0.43
N THR A 33 6.66 15.30 -0.84
CA THR A 33 5.93 14.82 -2.02
C THR A 33 4.45 15.24 -2.00
N LEU A 34 3.75 15.01 -0.90
CA LEU A 34 2.32 15.34 -0.74
C LEU A 34 2.08 16.67 0.00
N SER A 35 3.13 17.42 0.30
CA SER A 35 3.01 18.75 0.89
C SER A 35 2.42 19.76 -0.09
N ASP A 36 1.82 20.84 0.40
CA ASP A 36 1.37 21.95 -0.47
C ASP A 36 2.52 22.55 -1.31
N THR A 37 3.79 22.36 -0.91
CA THR A 37 4.97 22.73 -1.73
C THR A 37 5.18 21.76 -2.89
N GLY A 38 4.96 20.46 -2.67
CA GLY A 38 5.02 19.44 -3.72
C GLY A 38 3.94 19.60 -4.78
N PHE A 39 2.77 20.16 -4.41
CA PHE A 39 1.65 20.50 -5.30
C PHE A 39 1.91 21.74 -6.18
N ASN A 40 3.11 21.82 -6.77
CA ASN A 40 3.49 22.86 -7.71
C ASN A 40 4.01 22.24 -9.01
N ALA A 41 3.68 22.89 -10.13
CA ALA A 41 4.18 22.48 -11.44
C ALA A 41 5.71 22.42 -11.45
N PRO A 42 6.31 21.39 -12.06
CA PRO A 42 5.71 20.41 -12.98
C PRO A 42 5.23 19.11 -12.29
N ASN A 43 5.05 19.08 -10.97
CA ASN A 43 4.75 17.84 -10.27
C ASN A 43 3.25 17.52 -10.22
N ASP A 44 2.92 16.23 -10.09
CA ASP A 44 1.55 15.69 -10.13
C ASP A 44 1.13 14.95 -8.84
N PRO A 45 1.38 15.49 -7.64
CA PRO A 45 1.10 14.77 -6.39
C PRO A 45 -0.41 14.51 -6.16
N GLY A 46 -1.28 15.31 -6.77
CA GLY A 46 -2.72 15.07 -6.73
C GLY A 46 -3.14 13.81 -7.50
N ALA A 47 -2.54 13.57 -8.66
CA ALA A 47 -2.75 12.33 -9.42
C ALA A 47 -2.17 11.14 -8.67
N PHE A 48 -0.96 11.27 -8.12
CA PHE A 48 -0.34 10.24 -7.30
C PHE A 48 -1.20 9.87 -6.08
N ALA A 49 -1.68 10.85 -5.31
CA ALA A 49 -2.55 10.61 -4.15
C ALA A 49 -3.86 9.91 -4.54
N ALA A 50 -4.50 10.34 -5.63
CA ALA A 50 -5.70 9.70 -6.15
C ALA A 50 -5.44 8.26 -6.61
N ASN A 51 -4.30 7.99 -7.22
CA ASN A 51 -3.90 6.64 -7.65
C ASN A 51 -3.61 5.73 -6.45
N VAL A 52 -2.97 6.24 -5.39
CA VAL A 52 -2.79 5.50 -4.12
C VAL A 52 -4.15 5.12 -3.55
N ALA A 53 -5.08 6.08 -3.47
CA ALA A 53 -6.43 5.84 -2.97
C ALA A 53 -7.19 4.80 -3.83
N ALA A 54 -7.15 4.95 -5.15
CA ALA A 54 -7.75 4.01 -6.09
C ALA A 54 -7.11 2.62 -6.00
N TRP A 55 -5.80 2.54 -5.78
CA TRP A 55 -5.14 1.26 -5.58
C TRP A 55 -5.61 0.63 -4.27
N PHE A 56 -5.75 1.37 -3.18
CA PHE A 56 -6.28 0.82 -1.92
C PHE A 56 -7.73 0.31 -2.03
N THR A 57 -8.58 0.97 -2.82
CA THR A 57 -10.02 0.66 -2.88
C THR A 57 -10.45 -0.14 -4.11
N GLY A 58 -9.51 -0.53 -4.99
CA GLY A 58 -9.85 -1.12 -6.29
C GLY A 58 -10.64 -0.16 -7.20
N GLY A 59 -10.34 1.15 -7.11
CA GLY A 59 -10.92 2.22 -7.92
C GLY A 59 -12.26 2.75 -7.41
N GLN A 60 -12.71 2.35 -6.23
CA GLN A 60 -13.95 2.86 -5.64
C GLN A 60 -13.69 4.09 -4.76
N ALA A 61 -14.74 4.88 -4.51
CA ALA A 61 -14.70 5.86 -3.44
C ALA A 61 -14.40 5.18 -2.09
N GLY A 62 -13.75 5.89 -1.18
CA GLY A 62 -13.26 5.31 0.09
C GLY A 62 -13.10 6.37 1.17
N SER A 63 -12.86 5.91 2.39
CA SER A 63 -12.66 6.72 3.59
C SER A 63 -11.22 6.59 4.05
N PHE A 64 -10.50 7.72 4.17
CA PHE A 64 -9.09 7.74 4.53
C PHE A 64 -8.83 8.59 5.77
N LEU A 65 -7.94 8.09 6.62
CA LEU A 65 -7.41 8.81 7.77
C LEU A 65 -5.96 9.24 7.52
N ALA A 66 -5.69 10.54 7.50
CA ALA A 66 -4.36 11.07 7.76
C ALA A 66 -4.15 11.21 9.27
N TYR A 67 -3.41 10.26 9.86
CA TYR A 67 -3.08 10.27 11.29
C TYR A 67 -1.71 10.92 11.49
N SER A 68 -1.67 12.25 11.41
CA SER A 68 -0.43 13.02 11.52
C SER A 68 -0.72 14.50 11.80
N ASN A 69 0.29 15.20 12.30
CA ASN A 69 0.35 16.67 12.34
C ASN A 69 1.45 17.24 11.41
N ASN A 70 2.12 16.39 10.62
CA ASN A 70 3.14 16.80 9.66
C ASN A 70 2.50 17.48 8.43
N PHE A 71 3.15 18.54 7.95
CA PHE A 71 2.71 19.38 6.83
C PHE A 71 2.45 18.60 5.53
N GLY A 72 3.14 17.47 5.32
CA GLY A 72 2.93 16.56 4.18
C GLY A 72 1.57 15.87 4.17
N LEU A 73 0.84 15.82 5.29
CA LEU A 73 -0.53 15.26 5.37
C LEU A 73 -1.61 16.24 5.82
N THR A 74 -1.22 17.36 6.43
CA THR A 74 -2.18 18.37 6.89
C THR A 74 -2.38 19.51 5.88
N GLY A 75 -1.69 19.46 4.74
CA GLY A 75 -1.83 20.42 3.65
C GLY A 75 -3.23 20.43 3.03
N SER A 76 -3.66 21.58 2.55
CA SER A 76 -5.01 21.76 2.01
C SER A 76 -5.18 21.15 0.61
N LEU A 77 -4.08 21.11 -0.17
CA LEU A 77 -4.12 20.65 -1.56
C LEU A 77 -4.27 19.13 -1.64
N LEU A 78 -3.63 18.39 -0.72
CA LEU A 78 -3.83 16.95 -0.59
C LEU A 78 -5.28 16.61 -0.25
N GLY A 79 -5.86 17.27 0.76
CA GLY A 79 -7.26 17.05 1.14
C GLY A 79 -8.21 17.34 -0.03
N THR A 80 -8.00 18.46 -0.73
CA THR A 80 -8.77 18.83 -1.93
C THR A 80 -8.65 17.78 -3.04
N ALA A 81 -7.45 17.24 -3.28
CA ALA A 81 -7.22 16.22 -4.30
C ALA A 81 -7.98 14.92 -3.97
N MET A 82 -7.91 14.46 -2.71
CA MET A 82 -8.62 13.26 -2.24
C MET A 82 -10.15 13.44 -2.33
N GLU A 83 -10.67 14.59 -1.92
CA GLU A 83 -12.10 14.90 -2.02
C GLU A 83 -12.58 15.03 -3.48
N THR A 84 -11.76 15.65 -4.34
CA THR A 84 -12.05 15.77 -5.79
C THR A 84 -12.08 14.41 -6.48
N ALA A 85 -11.25 13.47 -6.03
CA ALA A 85 -11.27 12.07 -6.47
C ALA A 85 -12.48 11.28 -5.91
N GLY A 86 -13.33 11.90 -5.09
CA GLY A 86 -14.57 11.31 -4.55
C GLY A 86 -14.40 10.58 -3.22
N HIS A 87 -13.28 10.76 -2.53
CA HIS A 87 -13.00 10.12 -1.24
C HIS A 87 -13.39 11.01 -0.06
N THR A 88 -13.57 10.39 1.10
CA THR A 88 -13.63 11.11 2.38
C THR A 88 -12.22 11.20 2.95
N TRP A 89 -11.77 12.41 3.27
CA TRP A 89 -10.45 12.66 3.84
C TRP A 89 -10.57 13.21 5.27
N THR A 90 -10.06 12.46 6.25
CA THR A 90 -10.06 12.87 7.67
C THR A 90 -8.64 13.09 8.15
N VAL A 91 -8.31 14.30 8.60
CA VAL A 91 -7.05 14.58 9.30
C VAL A 91 -7.31 14.57 10.80
N SER A 92 -6.63 13.69 11.56
CA SER A 92 -6.87 13.61 12.99
C SER A 92 -5.75 12.90 13.74
N THR A 93 -5.32 13.49 14.86
CA THR A 93 -4.42 12.89 15.86
C THR A 93 -5.14 12.54 17.17
N ALA A 94 -6.47 12.45 17.13
CA ALA A 94 -7.28 12.26 18.34
C ALA A 94 -7.30 10.79 18.77
N GLY A 95 -6.84 10.51 20.00
CA GLY A 95 -6.82 9.15 20.56
C GLY A 95 -5.74 8.25 19.96
N PRO A 96 -5.51 7.05 20.51
CA PRO A 96 -4.52 6.11 20.00
C PRO A 96 -4.92 5.56 18.61
N LEU A 97 -3.93 5.29 17.76
CA LEU A 97 -4.10 4.56 16.51
C LEU A 97 -4.06 3.05 16.78
N ASP A 98 -5.14 2.56 17.41
CA ASP A 98 -5.40 1.15 17.62
C ASP A 98 -6.27 0.54 16.50
N LEU A 99 -6.51 -0.77 16.56
CA LEU A 99 -7.26 -1.47 15.50
C LEU A 99 -8.69 -0.94 15.36
N ALA A 100 -9.34 -0.57 16.47
CA ALA A 100 -10.70 -0.05 16.45
C ALA A 100 -10.77 1.31 15.74
N ARG A 101 -9.71 2.10 15.83
CA ARG A 101 -9.57 3.36 15.07
C ARG A 101 -9.21 3.14 13.61
N LEU A 102 -8.46 2.10 13.27
CA LEU A 102 -8.04 1.79 11.90
C LEU A 102 -9.18 1.21 11.05
N THR A 103 -9.94 0.25 11.60
CA THR A 103 -10.94 -0.56 10.87
C THR A 103 -12.04 0.23 10.13
N PRO A 104 -12.48 1.42 10.58
CA PRO A 104 -13.46 2.23 9.84
C PRO A 104 -12.95 2.87 8.54
N TYR A 105 -11.65 2.83 8.27
CA TYR A 105 -11.03 3.46 7.10
C TYR A 105 -10.58 2.40 6.10
N ASP A 106 -10.72 2.70 4.81
CA ASP A 106 -10.24 1.87 3.70
C ASP A 106 -8.71 2.01 3.52
N GLY A 107 -8.13 3.08 4.04
CA GLY A 107 -6.68 3.22 4.17
C GLY A 107 -6.28 4.34 5.13
N VAL A 108 -5.05 4.27 5.61
CA VAL A 108 -4.47 5.28 6.51
C VAL A 108 -3.17 5.84 5.95
N PHE A 109 -3.00 7.15 6.10
CA PHE A 109 -1.83 7.91 5.68
C PHE A 109 -1.05 8.33 6.92
N LEU A 110 0.22 7.93 6.98
CA LEU A 110 1.09 8.05 8.13
C LEU A 110 2.40 8.73 7.74
N SER A 111 3.02 9.39 8.72
CA SER A 111 4.30 10.06 8.60
C SER A 111 5.28 9.49 9.60
N VAL A 112 6.54 9.30 9.22
CA VAL A 112 7.54 8.86 10.20
C VAL A 112 7.74 9.87 11.34
N ALA A 113 7.42 11.15 11.10
CA ALA A 113 7.55 12.25 12.05
C ALA A 113 6.60 12.13 13.25
N TYR A 114 5.48 11.40 13.12
CA TYR A 114 4.42 11.36 14.12
C TYR A 114 4.20 9.94 14.67
N THR A 115 4.73 9.67 15.86
CA THR A 115 4.68 8.34 16.49
C THR A 115 3.73 8.24 17.69
N THR A 116 3.16 9.37 18.12
CA THR A 116 2.36 9.42 19.36
C THR A 116 1.09 8.58 19.23
N GLY A 117 0.94 7.61 20.13
CA GLY A 117 -0.24 6.77 20.22
C GLY A 117 -0.36 5.72 19.11
N VAL A 118 0.68 5.48 18.32
CA VAL A 118 0.70 4.42 17.31
C VAL A 118 0.96 3.07 17.97
N ASP A 119 0.07 2.10 17.73
CA ASP A 119 0.27 0.71 18.11
C ASP A 119 0.70 -0.10 16.88
N ILE A 120 1.98 -0.52 16.84
CA ILE A 120 2.54 -1.25 15.71
C ILE A 120 1.84 -2.60 15.49
N ALA A 121 1.48 -3.30 16.56
CA ALA A 121 0.81 -4.59 16.45
C ALA A 121 -0.60 -4.42 15.87
N ALA A 122 -1.30 -3.36 16.25
CA ALA A 122 -2.61 -3.03 15.67
C ALA A 122 -2.50 -2.65 14.18
N LEU A 123 -1.46 -1.90 13.79
CA LEU A 123 -1.23 -1.53 12.40
C LEU A 123 -0.90 -2.75 11.53
N GLN A 124 -0.10 -3.68 12.06
CA GLN A 124 0.16 -4.96 11.39
C GLN A 124 -1.12 -5.77 11.25
N GLN A 125 -1.89 -5.92 12.33
CA GLN A 125 -3.18 -6.62 12.28
C GLN A 125 -4.17 -6.00 11.29
N TYR A 126 -4.15 -4.68 11.12
CA TYR A 126 -4.96 -3.99 10.14
C TYR A 126 -4.54 -4.36 8.71
N VAL A 127 -3.25 -4.32 8.38
CA VAL A 127 -2.74 -4.70 7.04
C VAL A 127 -2.96 -6.20 6.77
N ASP A 128 -2.64 -7.07 7.72
CA ASP A 128 -2.89 -8.52 7.62
C ASP A 128 -4.39 -8.84 7.45
N GLY A 129 -5.26 -7.99 7.98
CA GLY A 129 -6.71 -8.03 7.82
C GLY A 129 -7.22 -7.46 6.50
N GLY A 130 -6.33 -6.98 5.63
CA GLY A 130 -6.65 -6.41 4.32
C GLY A 130 -6.74 -4.88 4.27
N GLY A 131 -6.37 -4.20 5.35
CA GLY A 131 -6.26 -2.75 5.40
C GLY A 131 -5.07 -2.22 4.58
N ALA A 132 -5.09 -0.91 4.31
CA ALA A 132 -4.09 -0.28 3.47
C ALA A 132 -3.37 0.89 4.18
N VAL A 133 -2.06 1.01 3.98
CA VAL A 133 -1.22 2.03 4.61
C VAL A 133 -0.40 2.76 3.57
N TYR A 134 -0.54 4.08 3.49
CA TYR A 134 0.48 4.94 2.90
C TYR A 134 1.38 5.47 4.02
N LEU A 135 2.67 5.20 3.94
CA LEU A 135 3.66 5.67 4.90
C LEU A 135 4.78 6.36 4.14
N TYR A 136 5.13 7.58 4.55
CA TYR A 136 6.31 8.26 4.02
C TYR A 136 7.32 8.62 5.09
N ALA A 137 8.59 8.73 4.69
CA ALA A 137 9.69 9.14 5.57
C ALA A 137 9.89 10.67 5.61
N GLY A 138 11.10 11.20 5.49
CA GLY A 138 11.39 12.60 5.79
C GLY A 138 11.61 12.86 7.29
N ALA A 139 11.31 14.07 7.76
CA ALA A 139 11.79 14.55 9.07
C ALA A 139 11.30 13.70 10.27
N GLY A 140 12.11 12.77 10.77
CA GLY A 140 11.73 11.92 11.89
C GLY A 140 12.64 10.72 12.13
N SER A 141 12.25 9.87 13.08
CA SER A 141 12.94 8.59 13.34
C SER A 141 12.20 7.46 12.64
N VAL A 142 12.89 6.72 11.77
CA VAL A 142 12.33 5.57 11.05
C VAL A 142 12.31 4.28 11.87
N ALA A 143 12.91 4.25 13.07
CA ALA A 143 13.14 3.00 13.81
C ALA A 143 11.84 2.23 14.12
N MET A 144 10.84 2.90 14.72
CA MET A 144 9.53 2.31 15.01
C MET A 144 8.81 1.84 13.73
N TRP A 145 9.02 2.56 12.64
CA TRP A 145 8.40 2.26 11.35
C TRP A 145 9.07 1.07 10.67
N ASN A 146 10.38 0.90 10.83
CA ASN A 146 11.05 -0.31 10.40
C ASN A 146 10.57 -1.54 11.20
N ASP A 147 10.22 -1.41 12.49
CA ASP A 147 9.56 -2.51 13.23
C ASP A 147 8.21 -2.89 12.60
N PHE A 148 7.46 -1.92 12.07
CA PHE A 148 6.24 -2.15 11.32
C PHE A 148 6.49 -2.81 9.95
N LEU A 149 7.51 -2.36 9.21
CA LEU A 149 7.76 -2.73 7.81
C LEU A 149 8.50 -4.07 7.65
N LEU A 150 9.32 -4.45 8.63
CA LEU A 150 10.16 -5.67 8.58
C LEU A 150 9.39 -6.94 8.20
N PRO A 151 8.18 -7.23 8.73
CA PRO A 151 7.40 -8.41 8.33
C PRO A 151 6.92 -8.40 6.87
N TYR A 152 6.94 -7.24 6.21
CA TYR A 152 6.47 -7.04 4.83
C TYR A 152 7.63 -6.91 3.82
N GLY A 153 8.85 -7.27 4.23
CA GLY A 153 10.01 -7.19 3.34
C GLY A 153 10.47 -5.78 3.01
N LEU A 154 10.04 -4.75 3.76
CA LEU A 154 10.35 -3.35 3.47
C LEU A 154 11.11 -2.69 4.63
N ALA A 155 11.87 -1.63 4.32
CA ALA A 155 12.47 -0.74 5.32
C ALA A 155 12.87 0.62 4.76
N TYR A 156 13.08 1.59 5.65
CA TYR A 156 13.81 2.82 5.37
C TYR A 156 15.27 2.76 5.82
N ALA A 157 16.14 3.47 5.11
CA ALA A 157 17.45 3.86 5.62
C ALA A 157 17.32 4.80 6.82
N THR A 158 18.24 4.71 7.79
CA THR A 158 18.22 5.53 9.02
C THR A 158 18.72 6.96 8.84
N GLY A 159 19.25 7.31 7.66
CA GLY A 159 19.77 8.64 7.35
C GLY A 159 19.13 9.21 6.09
N TYR A 160 19.11 10.54 6.01
CA TYR A 160 18.57 11.22 4.86
C TYR A 160 19.43 11.03 3.62
N ASN A 161 18.76 10.92 2.48
CA ASN A 161 19.39 11.02 1.18
C ASN A 161 19.60 12.50 0.80
N PRO A 162 20.45 12.79 -0.20
CA PRO A 162 20.72 14.17 -0.62
C PRO A 162 19.80 14.62 -1.77
N LEU A 163 18.67 13.93 -2.00
CA LEU A 163 17.82 14.22 -3.16
C LEU A 163 16.99 15.48 -2.90
N VAL A 164 17.14 16.46 -3.78
CA VAL A 164 16.35 17.70 -3.75
C VAL A 164 15.84 18.05 -5.15
N GLY A 165 14.55 18.38 -5.24
CA GLY A 165 13.89 18.91 -6.43
C GLY A 165 12.92 17.94 -7.09
N ASN A 166 12.43 18.34 -8.26
CA ASN A 166 11.49 17.58 -9.06
C ASN A 166 12.16 16.31 -9.61
N ARG A 167 11.52 15.16 -9.45
CA ARG A 167 11.94 13.85 -9.90
C ARG A 167 10.99 13.32 -10.96
N PRO A 168 11.50 13.07 -12.18
CA PRO A 168 10.77 12.31 -13.16
C PRO A 168 10.38 10.96 -12.58
N ILE A 169 9.14 10.56 -12.83
CA ILE A 169 8.64 9.24 -12.48
C ILE A 169 8.68 8.37 -13.73
N ASP A 170 9.39 7.26 -13.63
CA ASP A 170 9.52 6.25 -14.68
C ASP A 170 9.08 4.91 -14.09
N SER A 171 7.77 4.67 -14.10
CA SER A 171 7.14 3.46 -13.57
C SER A 171 5.80 3.21 -14.24
N ASP A 172 5.60 2.00 -14.74
CA ASP A 172 4.31 1.55 -15.31
C ASP A 172 3.29 1.14 -14.24
N HIS A 173 3.67 1.20 -12.95
CA HIS A 173 2.80 0.79 -11.85
C HIS A 173 1.57 1.72 -11.76
N PRO A 174 0.35 1.20 -11.49
CA PRO A 174 -0.87 2.01 -11.44
C PRO A 174 -0.83 3.22 -10.50
N LEU A 175 0.03 3.19 -9.47
CA LEU A 175 0.27 4.33 -8.58
C LEU A 175 0.75 5.59 -9.33
N PHE A 176 1.44 5.41 -10.45
CA PHE A 176 2.08 6.48 -11.20
C PHE A 176 1.40 6.79 -12.54
N ALA A 177 0.18 6.25 -12.75
CA ALA A 177 -0.59 6.55 -13.95
C ALA A 177 -0.85 8.07 -14.08
N GLY A 178 -0.30 8.70 -15.11
CA GLY A 178 -0.41 10.14 -15.35
C GLY A 178 0.37 11.01 -14.37
N VAL A 179 1.39 10.44 -13.70
CA VAL A 179 2.33 11.17 -12.84
C VAL A 179 3.65 11.30 -13.58
N ASP A 180 3.99 12.50 -14.05
CA ASP A 180 5.24 12.73 -14.78
C ASP A 180 6.38 13.07 -13.81
N SER A 181 6.08 13.80 -12.72
CA SER A 181 7.08 14.22 -11.75
C SER A 181 6.52 14.34 -10.33
N LEU A 182 7.38 14.08 -9.33
CA LEU A 182 7.10 14.31 -7.90
C LEU A 182 8.24 15.12 -7.27
N TYR A 183 7.96 15.86 -6.19
CA TYR A 183 8.95 16.70 -5.53
C TYR A 183 9.51 16.02 -4.28
N ASP A 184 10.84 15.98 -4.18
CA ASP A 184 11.55 15.41 -3.04
C ASP A 184 12.51 16.46 -2.42
N TYR A 185 12.72 16.39 -1.11
CA TYR A 185 13.65 17.19 -0.33
C TYR A 185 14.22 16.43 0.89
N ASN A 186 15.27 15.65 0.67
CA ASN A 186 16.05 14.91 1.66
C ASN A 186 15.23 13.94 2.52
N GLY A 187 14.48 13.03 1.89
CA GLY A 187 13.84 11.91 2.57
C GLY A 187 14.82 10.75 2.87
N ASN A 188 14.29 9.53 2.99
CA ASN A 188 15.06 8.34 3.36
C ASN A 188 14.95 7.27 2.27
N ASP A 189 16.10 6.71 1.85
CA ASP A 189 16.08 5.59 0.89
C ASP A 189 15.16 4.47 1.36
N VAL A 190 14.38 3.93 0.42
CA VAL A 190 13.53 2.77 0.61
C VAL A 190 14.25 1.51 0.17
N TYR A 191 14.13 0.44 0.96
CA TYR A 191 14.68 -0.87 0.68
C TYR A 191 13.60 -1.93 0.60
N ASP A 192 13.78 -2.80 -0.39
CA ASP A 192 13.21 -4.13 -0.45
C ASP A 192 14.25 -5.10 0.15
N LEU A 193 13.85 -5.75 1.23
CA LEU A 193 14.66 -6.69 2.02
C LEU A 193 14.51 -8.14 1.55
N ASP A 194 13.47 -8.43 0.76
CA ASP A 194 13.22 -9.74 0.18
C ASP A 194 12.79 -9.63 -1.29
N PRO A 195 13.70 -9.24 -2.20
CA PRO A 195 13.36 -8.96 -3.60
C PRO A 195 12.97 -10.20 -4.41
N ALA A 196 12.93 -11.37 -3.78
CA ALA A 196 12.43 -12.61 -4.38
C ALA A 196 10.94 -12.84 -4.08
N ASP A 197 10.40 -12.22 -3.03
CA ASP A 197 8.97 -12.25 -2.70
C ASP A 197 8.23 -11.29 -3.66
N PRO A 198 7.31 -11.78 -4.50
CA PRO A 198 6.56 -10.94 -5.42
C PRO A 198 5.54 -10.02 -4.73
N ALA A 199 5.32 -10.16 -3.42
CA ALA A 199 4.44 -9.29 -2.66
C ALA A 199 5.05 -7.90 -2.43
N ASN A 200 6.38 -7.75 -2.42
CA ASN A 200 7.06 -6.46 -2.26
C ASN A 200 7.91 -6.09 -3.46
N GLU A 201 8.00 -4.80 -3.75
CA GLU A 201 8.77 -4.30 -4.90
C GLU A 201 9.16 -2.82 -4.71
N ILE A 202 10.39 -2.46 -5.10
CA ILE A 202 10.77 -1.06 -5.37
C ILE A 202 10.26 -0.64 -6.75
N LEU A 203 9.36 0.35 -6.79
CA LEU A 203 8.71 0.81 -8.03
C LEU A 203 9.47 1.91 -8.75
N VAL A 204 10.21 2.73 -8.01
CA VAL A 204 10.93 3.89 -8.54
C VAL A 204 12.28 3.99 -7.84
N THR A 205 13.32 4.19 -8.64
CA THR A 205 14.67 4.47 -8.15
C THR A 205 15.23 5.74 -8.76
N SER A 206 16.09 6.43 -8.01
CA SER A 206 16.86 7.58 -8.51
C SER A 206 18.27 7.52 -7.97
N GLN A 207 19.27 7.62 -8.86
CA GLN A 207 20.69 7.54 -8.49
C GLN A 207 21.04 6.27 -7.67
N GLY A 208 20.34 5.16 -7.95
CA GLY A 208 20.51 3.88 -7.24
C GLY A 208 19.83 3.80 -5.87
N ARG A 209 18.98 4.76 -5.52
CA ARG A 209 18.22 4.82 -4.26
C ARG A 209 16.75 4.49 -4.53
N GLY A 210 16.14 3.63 -3.72
CA GLY A 210 14.69 3.38 -3.78
C GLY A 210 13.93 4.58 -3.25
N LEU A 211 12.91 5.05 -4.00
CA LEU A 211 12.09 6.20 -3.62
C LEU A 211 10.67 5.80 -3.25
N TYR A 212 10.12 4.83 -3.96
CA TYR A 212 8.77 4.34 -3.75
C TYR A 212 8.77 2.83 -3.81
N ALA A 213 8.07 2.19 -2.89
CA ALA A 213 7.91 0.74 -2.83
C ALA A 213 6.49 0.36 -2.43
N VAL A 214 6.15 -0.90 -2.66
CA VAL A 214 4.86 -1.46 -2.28
C VAL A 214 5.00 -2.79 -1.57
N TYR A 215 3.96 -3.12 -0.80
CA TYR A 215 3.60 -4.49 -0.42
C TYR A 215 2.15 -4.74 -0.85
N ASP A 216 1.84 -5.88 -1.47
CA ASP A 216 0.49 -6.31 -1.85
C ASP A 216 0.27 -7.81 -1.62
N SER A 217 -0.51 -8.16 -0.60
CA SER A 217 -0.77 -9.56 -0.24
C SER A 217 -1.67 -10.33 -1.23
N SER A 218 -2.21 -9.68 -2.26
CA SER A 218 -2.94 -10.37 -3.34
C SER A 218 -2.03 -11.09 -4.33
N VAL A 219 -0.74 -10.75 -4.37
CA VAL A 219 0.21 -11.37 -5.29
C VAL A 219 0.67 -12.70 -4.68
N PRO A 220 0.33 -13.86 -5.30
CA PRO A 220 0.65 -15.15 -4.70
C PRO A 220 2.15 -15.44 -4.77
N GLU A 221 2.69 -15.91 -3.66
CA GLU A 221 4.01 -16.53 -3.61
C GLU A 221 4.16 -17.64 -4.67
N PRO A 222 5.32 -17.78 -5.34
CA PRO A 222 5.50 -18.74 -6.45
C PRO A 222 5.11 -20.17 -6.10
N ALA A 223 5.32 -20.57 -4.84
CA ALA A 223 4.93 -21.89 -4.34
C ALA A 223 3.40 -22.07 -4.24
N THR A 224 2.67 -21.04 -3.86
CA THR A 224 1.20 -21.03 -3.79
C THR A 224 0.59 -21.10 -5.19
N ALA A 225 1.17 -20.35 -6.14
CA ALA A 225 0.78 -20.43 -7.56
C ALA A 225 1.01 -21.84 -8.12
N ALA A 226 2.16 -22.46 -7.85
CA ALA A 226 2.47 -23.82 -8.29
C ALA A 226 1.50 -24.87 -7.71
N LEU A 227 1.17 -24.78 -6.42
CA LEU A 227 0.18 -25.66 -5.77
C LEU A 227 -1.22 -25.50 -6.37
N LEU A 228 -1.64 -24.28 -6.70
CA LEU A 228 -2.92 -24.01 -7.34
C LEU A 228 -3.01 -24.67 -8.73
N VAL A 229 -1.94 -24.55 -9.53
CA VAL A 229 -1.83 -25.19 -10.85
C VAL A 229 -1.83 -26.71 -10.74
N ILE A 230 -1.10 -27.29 -9.79
CA ILE A 230 -1.08 -28.74 -9.56
C ILE A 230 -2.46 -29.24 -9.12
N GLY A 231 -3.12 -28.54 -8.21
CA GLY A 231 -4.47 -28.87 -7.74
C GLY A 231 -5.48 -28.90 -8.89
N ALA A 232 -5.48 -27.88 -9.74
CA ALA A 232 -6.33 -27.82 -10.94
C ALA A 232 -6.04 -28.96 -11.91
N ALA A 233 -4.76 -29.30 -12.14
CA ALA A 233 -4.37 -30.40 -13.02
C ALA A 233 -4.80 -31.79 -12.48
N VAL A 234 -4.70 -32.01 -11.16
CA VAL A 234 -5.15 -33.26 -10.52
C VAL A 234 -6.67 -33.42 -10.62
N LEU A 235 -7.43 -32.35 -10.41
CA LEU A 235 -8.90 -32.34 -10.60
C LEU A 235 -9.30 -32.62 -12.05
N ALA A 236 -8.58 -32.05 -13.03
CA ALA A 236 -8.83 -32.30 -14.45
C ALA A 236 -8.51 -33.75 -14.85
N ARG A 237 -7.48 -34.36 -14.26
CA ARG A 237 -7.06 -35.73 -14.56
C ARG A 237 -7.96 -36.80 -13.94
N LYS A 238 -8.60 -36.51 -12.80
CA LYS A 238 -9.61 -37.40 -12.17
C LYS A 238 -10.97 -37.42 -12.89
N ARG A 239 -11.18 -36.50 -13.84
CA ARG A 239 -12.40 -36.38 -14.67
C ARG A 239 -12.30 -37.08 -16.04
N ARG A 240 -11.15 -37.69 -16.36
CA ARG A 240 -10.96 -38.56 -17.54
C ARG A 240 -10.91 -40.02 -17.10
#